data_AF-A0A7C3B8L9-F1
#
_entry.id   AF-A0A7C3B8L9-F1
#
_cell.length_a   1.000
_cell.length_b   1.000
_cell.length_c   1.000
_cell.angle_alpha   90.00
_cell.angle_beta   90.00
_cell.angle_gamma   90.00
#
_symmetry.space_group_name_H-M   'P 1'
#
loop_
_entity.id
_entity.type
_entity.pdbx_description
1 polymer ?
#
loop_
_entity_poly.entity_id
_entity_poly.type
_entity_poly.pdbx_seq_one_letter_code
_entity_poly.pdbx_strand_id
1 'polypeptide(L)' 'MTKRKDRHSAQDGPFAPGDSPRVTRQSFILRVWGDPSGEMRGYLCDVRAHVRHPFKDLSDLPALIRSLFPHHRPSQDDER' A
#
# COMPACT_ATOMS: atom_id res chain seq x y z
N MET A 1 44.32 -26.46 25.14
CA MET A 1 44.36 -26.97 23.75
C MET A 1 42.94 -27.32 23.33
N THR A 2 42.45 -26.65 22.29
CA THR A 2 41.06 -26.64 21.83
C THR A 2 40.76 -27.75 20.80
N LYS A 3 39.45 -27.96 20.57
CA LYS A 3 38.77 -28.69 19.46
C LYS A 3 38.25 -30.07 19.90
N ARG A 4 36.95 -30.37 19.82
CA ARG A 4 36.09 -30.26 18.63
C ARG A 4 34.67 -29.83 19.01
N LYS A 5 34.18 -28.83 18.28
CA LYS A 5 32.78 -28.38 18.28
C LYS A 5 32.06 -29.18 17.20
N ASP A 6 30.97 -29.81 17.58
CA ASP A 6 30.11 -30.62 16.72
C ASP A 6 29.70 -29.85 15.46
N ARG A 7 29.89 -30.51 14.31
CA ARG A 7 29.30 -30.10 13.05
C ARG A 7 27.80 -30.40 13.14
N HIS A 8 27.01 -29.43 13.56
CA HIS A 8 25.60 -29.43 13.20
C HIS A 8 25.49 -28.97 11.74
N SER A 9 25.26 -29.94 10.86
CA SER A 9 24.71 -29.71 9.54
C SER A 9 23.34 -29.06 9.73
N ALA A 10 23.25 -27.74 9.54
CA ALA A 10 21.97 -27.08 9.37
C ALA A 10 21.37 -27.62 8.07
N GLN A 11 20.32 -28.42 8.19
CA GLN A 11 19.50 -28.87 7.08
C GLN A 11 18.96 -27.63 6.35
N ASP A 12 19.16 -27.61 5.03
CA ASP A 12 18.46 -26.73 4.10
C ASP A 12 16.94 -26.98 4.22
N GLY A 13 16.27 -26.15 5.01
CA GLY A 13 14.81 -26.05 5.01
C GLY A 13 14.34 -25.32 3.73
N PRO A 14 13.18 -25.67 3.15
CA PRO A 14 12.76 -25.22 1.81
C PRO A 14 12.24 -23.78 1.75
N PHE A 15 12.53 -22.92 2.74
CA PHE A 15 12.02 -21.55 2.75
C PHE A 15 13.13 -20.59 3.16
N ALA A 16 13.71 -19.90 2.19
CA ALA A 16 14.59 -18.77 2.46
C ALA A 16 13.79 -17.69 3.22
N PRO A 17 14.27 -17.20 4.37
CA PRO A 17 13.64 -16.10 5.09
C PRO A 17 13.91 -14.80 4.32
N GLY A 18 13.13 -14.55 3.28
CA GLY A 18 13.35 -13.42 2.38
C GLY A 18 12.26 -13.16 1.34
N ASP A 19 11.46 -14.17 0.99
CA ASP A 19 10.45 -14.08 -0.07
C ASP A 19 9.03 -13.78 0.44
N SER A 20 8.91 -13.02 1.54
CA SER A 20 7.65 -12.33 1.78
C SER A 20 7.52 -11.26 0.70
N PRO A 21 6.54 -11.33 -0.23
CA PRO A 21 6.34 -10.29 -1.22
C PRO A 21 6.23 -8.98 -0.44
N ARG A 22 7.15 -8.04 -0.69
CA ARG A 22 7.14 -6.74 -0.03
C ARG A 22 5.79 -6.12 -0.35
N VAL A 23 4.85 -6.18 0.60
CA VAL A 23 3.59 -5.46 0.51
C VAL A 23 3.99 -4.00 0.35
N THR A 24 3.93 -3.48 -0.88
CA THR A 24 4.21 -2.09 -1.16
C THR A 24 3.02 -1.31 -0.63
N ARG A 25 3.06 -1.00 0.67
CA ARG A 25 2.10 -0.11 1.31
C ARG A 25 2.21 1.26 0.63
N GLN A 26 1.14 1.64 -0.06
CA GLN A 26 0.99 2.96 -0.64
C GLN A 26 0.12 3.77 0.33
N SER A 27 0.62 4.92 0.75
CA SER A 27 -0.03 5.75 1.77
C SER A 27 -0.47 7.05 1.13
N PHE A 28 -1.72 7.43 1.42
CA PHE A 28 -2.31 8.65 0.88
C PHE A 28 -2.81 9.56 2.01
N ILE A 29 -2.71 10.87 1.77
CA ILE A 29 -3.36 11.89 2.61
C ILE A 29 -4.48 12.52 1.80
N LEU A 30 -5.71 12.39 2.28
CA LEU A 30 -6.86 13.11 1.75
C LEU A 30 -6.91 14.52 2.34
N ARG A 31 -6.96 15.54 1.49
CA ARG A 31 -7.21 16.93 1.91
C ARG A 31 -8.47 17.45 1.24
N VAL A 32 -9.36 18.00 2.04
CA VAL A 32 -10.65 18.54 1.61
C VAL A 32 -10.84 19.90 2.27
N TRP A 33 -11.40 20.85 1.51
CA TRP A 33 -11.85 22.13 2.02
C TRP A 33 -13.12 22.55 1.28
N GLY A 34 -14.02 23.21 2.00
CA GLY A 34 -15.17 23.89 1.42
C GLY A 34 -14.82 25.34 1.15
N ASP A 35 -15.42 25.91 0.11
CA ASP A 35 -15.44 27.36 -0.08
C ASP A 35 -16.76 27.98 0.43
N PRO A 36 -16.84 29.31 0.57
CA PRO A 36 -18.05 30.00 1.03
C PRO A 36 -19.26 29.82 0.10
N SER A 37 -19.07 29.40 -1.15
CA SER A 37 -20.17 29.06 -2.07
C SER A 37 -20.76 27.67 -1.81
N GLY A 38 -20.15 26.89 -0.91
CA GLY A 38 -20.57 25.53 -0.60
C GLY A 38 -20.00 24.48 -1.57
N GLU A 39 -19.14 24.88 -2.52
CA GLU A 39 -18.40 23.92 -3.32
C GLU A 39 -17.29 23.29 -2.47
N MET A 40 -17.12 21.98 -2.62
CA MET A 40 -16.07 21.23 -1.98
C MET A 40 -14.95 20.96 -2.98
N ARG A 41 -13.71 21.12 -2.51
CA ARG A 41 -12.50 20.89 -3.29
C ARG A 41 -11.56 20.00 -2.49
N GLY A 42 -10.79 19.18 -3.18
CA GLY A 42 -9.80 18.36 -2.52
C GLY A 42 -8.81 17.71 -3.45
N TYR A 43 -7.83 17.06 -2.84
CA TYR A 43 -6.89 16.19 -3.53
C TYR A 43 -6.46 15.03 -2.64
N LEU A 44 -6.06 13.94 -3.29
CA LEU A 44 -5.39 12.81 -2.67
C LEU A 44 -3.88 12.96 -2.90
N CYS A 45 -3.09 12.99 -1.83
CA CYS A 45 -1.63 13.11 -1.91
C CYS A 45 -0.99 11.75 -1.73
N ASP A 46 -0.26 11.25 -2.74
CA ASP A 46 0.63 10.10 -2.56
C ASP A 46 1.84 10.54 -1.74
N VAL A 47 2.00 9.96 -0.54
CA VAL A 47 3.07 10.32 0.40
C VAL A 47 4.45 9.93 -0.13
N ARG A 48 4.53 8.85 -0.91
CA ARG A 48 5.81 8.33 -1.43
C ARG A 48 6.20 9.01 -2.73
N ALA A 49 5.24 9.19 -3.64
CA ALA A 49 5.50 9.82 -4.93
C ALA A 49 5.55 11.35 -4.85
N HIS A 50 5.07 11.94 -3.74
CA HIS A 50 4.89 13.38 -3.60
C HIS A 50 3.99 13.99 -4.69
N VAL A 51 3.07 13.20 -5.24
CA VAL A 51 2.12 13.60 -6.29
C VAL A 51 0.76 13.92 -5.67
N ARG A 52 0.09 14.95 -6.23
CA ARG A 52 -1.26 15.34 -5.85
C ARG A 52 -2.24 14.95 -6.95
N HIS A 53 -3.34 14.32 -6.55
CA HIS A 53 -4.41 13.90 -7.42
C HIS A 53 -5.69 14.68 -7.08
N PRO A 54 -5.99 15.79 -7.78
CA PRO A 54 -7.20 16.57 -7.51
C PRO A 54 -8.46 15.79 -7.90
N PHE A 55 -9.54 16.03 -7.17
CA PHE A 55 -10.88 15.54 -7.49
C PHE A 55 -11.92 16.67 -7.34
N LYS A 56 -13.07 16.53 -8.00
CA LYS A 56 -14.12 17.56 -7.98
C LYS A 56 -15.16 17.25 -6.90
N ASP A 57 -15.44 15.97 -6.68
CA ASP A 57 -16.39 15.50 -5.65
C ASP A 57 -15.82 14.28 -4.89
N LEU A 58 -16.32 14.02 -3.69
CA LEU A 58 -15.97 12.83 -2.90
C LEU A 58 -16.46 11.56 -3.61
N SER A 59 -17.52 11.66 -4.42
CA SER A 59 -17.97 10.58 -5.29
C SER A 59 -16.94 10.17 -6.35
N ASP A 60 -15.95 11.02 -6.65
CA ASP A 60 -14.89 10.70 -7.60
C ASP A 60 -13.79 9.81 -6.99
N LEU A 61 -13.69 9.76 -5.65
CA LEU A 61 -12.61 9.05 -4.95
C LEU A 61 -12.52 7.57 -5.31
N PRO A 62 -13.62 6.78 -5.43
CA PRO A 62 -13.52 5.38 -5.84
C PRO A 62 -12.91 5.19 -7.22
N ALA A 63 -13.30 6.02 -8.20
CA ALA A 63 -12.74 5.96 -9.55
C ALA A 63 -11.26 6.38 -9.55
N LEU A 64 -10.93 7.43 -8.79
CA LEU A 64 -9.56 7.89 -8.63
C LEU A 64 -8.67 6.81 -8.00
N ILE A 65 -9.09 6.19 -6.89
CA ILE A 65 -8.34 5.12 -6.22
C ILE A 65 -8.13 3.95 -7.18
N ARG A 66 -9.15 3.51 -7.93
CA ARG A 66 -8.99 2.44 -8.94
C ARG A 66 -7.95 2.78 -10.00
N SER A 67 -7.88 4.05 -10.44
CA SER A 67 -6.87 4.50 -11.40
C SER A 67 -5.44 4.48 -10.85
N LEU A 68 -5.28 4.70 -9.54
CA LEU A 68 -3.98 4.66 -8.85
C LEU A 68 -3.52 3.21 -8.58
N PHE A 69 -4.47 2.27 -8.60
CA PHE A 69 -4.24 0.87 -8.31
C PHE A 69 -4.75 -0.04 -9.45
N PRO A 70 -4.24 0.10 -10.69
CA PRO A 70 -4.76 -0.63 -11.85
C PRO A 70 -4.60 -2.16 -11.75
N HIS A 71 -3.75 -2.65 -10.84
CA HIS A 71 -3.52 -4.07 -10.60
C HIS A 71 -4.12 -4.59 -9.29
N HIS A 72 -4.76 -3.73 -8.50
CA HIS A 72 -5.44 -4.17 -7.28
C HIS A 72 -6.81 -4.71 -7.68
N ARG A 73 -6.88 -6.02 -7.90
CA ARG A 73 -8.17 -6.71 -7.91
C ARG A 73 -8.78 -6.56 -6.51
N PRO A 74 -10.06 -6.19 -6.37
CA PRO A 74 -10.73 -6.34 -5.08
C PRO A 74 -10.69 -7.83 -4.74
N SER A 75 -10.01 -8.19 -3.66
CA SER A 75 -10.09 -9.55 -3.12
C SER A 75 -11.54 -9.79 -2.70
N GLN A 76 -12.11 -10.91 -3.14
CA GLN A 76 -13.46 -11.39 -2.84
C GLN A 76 -13.65 -11.78 -1.34
N ASP A 77 -12.98 -11.10 -0.41
CA ASP A 77 -13.01 -11.44 1.02
C ASP A 77 -13.93 -10.51 1.84
N ASP A 78 -14.64 -9.57 1.20
CA ASP A 78 -15.57 -8.62 1.85
C ASP A 78 -17.06 -9.05 1.75
N GLU A 79 -17.34 -10.35 1.56
CA GLU A 79 -18.70 -10.92 1.60
C GLU A 79 -18.85 -12.02 2.67
N ARG A 80 -18.40 -11.77 3.90
CA ARG A 80 -18.60 -12.72 5.02
C ARG A 80 -19.38 -12.14 6.19
#